data_AF-H1S749-F1
#
_entry.id   AF-H1S749-F1
#
_cell.length_a   1.000
_cell.length_b   1.000
_cell.length_c   1.000
_cell.angle_alpha   90.00
_cell.angle_beta   90.00
_cell.angle_gamma   90.00
#
_symmetry.space_group_name_H-M   'P 1'
#
loop_
_entity.id
_entity.type
_entity.pdbx_description
1 polymer ?
#
loop_
_entity_poly.entity_id
_entity_poly.type
_entity_poly.pdbx_seq_one_letter_code
_entity_poly.pdbx_strand_id
1 'polypeptide(L)'
;MVGTSRGTQSVAATAIRLADGGGPDGIVLTATILRDDRGQQVPAMDLEKLSIPVLVVHHEQDGCKQCPYGEVQGLMDKLAKTPKAGLIHFAGGRNVGDPCEAMAYHGFNGIEPQVVQAVARWIAEK
;
A
#
# COMPACT_ATOMS: atom_id res chain seq x y z
N MET A 1 0.25 -4.42 -10.66
CA MET A 1 1.31 -4.93 -9.75
C MET A 1 0.85 -4.82 -8.31
N VAL A 2 1.38 -5.67 -7.42
CA VAL A 2 1.04 -5.66 -5.98
C VAL A 2 2.34 -5.69 -5.18
N GLY A 3 2.44 -4.90 -4.11
CA GLY A 3 3.59 -4.90 -3.22
C GLY A 3 3.17 -4.72 -1.76
N THR A 4 3.89 -5.37 -0.86
CA THR A 4 3.69 -5.31 0.60
C THR A 4 4.90 -4.71 1.28
N SER A 5 4.72 -3.87 2.31
CA SER A 5 5.83 -3.31 3.09
C SER A 5 6.84 -2.62 2.17
N ARG A 6 8.15 -2.92 2.29
CA ARG A 6 9.19 -2.38 1.40
C ARG A 6 8.95 -2.65 -0.09
N GLY A 7 8.21 -3.69 -0.46
CA GLY A 7 7.79 -3.92 -1.85
C GLY A 7 6.93 -2.78 -2.41
N THR A 8 6.24 -2.01 -1.57
CA THR A 8 5.47 -0.83 -2.02
C THR A 8 6.35 0.26 -2.60
N GLN A 9 7.57 0.44 -2.08
CA GLN A 9 8.55 1.38 -2.62
C GLN A 9 8.93 0.98 -4.05
N SER A 10 9.20 -0.31 -4.29
CA SER A 10 9.53 -0.81 -5.62
C SER A 10 8.35 -0.66 -6.60
N VAL A 11 7.14 -1.04 -6.19
CA VAL A 11 5.95 -0.94 -7.04
C VAL A 11 5.64 0.50 -7.42
N ALA A 12 5.68 1.43 -6.46
CA ALA A 12 5.46 2.85 -6.72
C ALA A 12 6.54 3.42 -7.65
N ALA A 13 7.82 3.14 -7.37
CA ALA A 13 8.92 3.61 -8.20
C ALA A 13 8.84 3.08 -9.64
N THR A 14 8.52 1.81 -9.84
CA THR A 14 8.34 1.23 -11.18
C THR A 14 7.17 1.86 -11.91
N ALA A 15 6.02 2.03 -11.25
CA ALA A 15 4.85 2.66 -11.87
C ALA A 15 5.11 4.11 -12.28
N ILE A 16 5.83 4.88 -11.45
CA ILE A 16 6.22 6.26 -11.76
C ILE A 16 7.18 6.30 -12.96
N ARG A 17 8.19 5.41 -12.99
CA ARG A 17 9.19 5.37 -14.08
C ARG A 17 8.60 4.97 -15.43
N LEU A 18 7.51 4.22 -15.43
CA LEU A 18 6.84 3.71 -16.63
C LEU A 18 5.50 4.42 -16.90
N ALA A 19 5.28 5.58 -16.29
CA ALA A 19 4.04 6.34 -16.43
C ALA A 19 3.77 6.79 -17.88
N ASP A 20 4.84 7.00 -18.66
CA ASP A 20 4.77 7.42 -20.07
C ASP A 20 4.59 6.23 -21.05
N GLY A 21 4.49 4.99 -20.54
CA GLY A 21 4.22 3.80 -21.35
C GLY A 21 4.92 2.53 -20.83
N GLY A 22 4.29 1.37 -21.07
CA GLY A 22 4.83 0.06 -20.67
C GLY A 22 4.73 -0.27 -19.17
N GLY A 23 4.07 0.59 -18.39
CA GLY A 23 3.78 0.38 -16.97
C GLY A 23 2.57 -0.53 -16.72
N PRO A 24 2.28 -0.86 -15.45
CA PRO A 24 1.12 -1.67 -15.09
C PRO A 24 -0.18 -0.89 -15.25
N ASP A 25 -1.30 -1.56 -15.55
CA ASP A 25 -2.65 -0.96 -15.61
C ASP A 25 -3.17 -0.48 -14.25
N GLY A 26 -2.46 -0.80 -13.17
CA GLY A 26 -2.78 -0.39 -11.82
C GLY A 26 -1.86 -1.01 -10.79
N ILE A 27 -1.83 -0.39 -9.61
CA ILE A 27 -1.01 -0.84 -8.48
C ILE A 27 -1.81 -1.01 -7.20
N VAL A 28 -1.36 -1.95 -6.37
CA VAL A 28 -1.85 -2.17 -5.01
C VAL A 28 -0.68 -2.09 -4.05
N LEU A 29 -0.81 -1.24 -3.03
CA LEU A 29 0.20 -0.99 -2.01
C LEU A 29 -0.36 -1.43 -0.66
N THR A 30 0.14 -2.54 -0.11
CA THR A 30 -0.30 -3.05 1.18
C THR A 30 0.76 -2.79 2.25
N ALA A 31 0.32 -2.46 3.48
CA ALA A 31 1.21 -2.13 4.60
C ALA A 31 2.34 -1.18 4.18
N THR A 32 1.99 -0.09 3.50
CA THR A 32 2.89 0.80 2.76
C THR A 32 3.95 1.43 3.66
N ILE A 33 5.18 1.54 3.16
CA ILE A 33 6.25 2.31 3.82
C ILE A 33 5.94 3.80 3.69
N LEU A 34 5.37 4.35 4.77
CA LEU A 34 5.05 5.77 4.92
C LEU A 34 6.21 6.55 5.55
N ARG A 35 7.05 5.86 6.34
CA ARG A 35 8.27 6.39 6.96
C ARG A 35 9.49 5.53 6.64
N ASP A 36 10.54 6.14 6.13
CA ASP A 36 11.85 5.48 5.96
C ASP A 36 12.96 6.52 6.11
N ASP A 37 13.82 6.33 7.11
CA ASP A 37 14.97 7.19 7.40
C ASP A 37 16.19 6.83 6.55
N ARG A 38 16.21 5.63 5.97
CA ARG A 38 17.32 5.08 5.18
C ARG A 38 17.03 4.98 3.70
N GLY A 39 15.79 5.25 3.29
CA GLY A 39 15.32 5.08 1.92
C GLY A 39 14.23 6.08 1.57
N GLN A 40 13.70 5.99 0.34
CA GLN A 40 12.61 6.85 -0.08
C GLN A 40 11.27 6.25 0.34
N GLN A 41 10.61 6.86 1.32
CA GLN A 41 9.22 6.55 1.66
C GLN A 41 8.27 6.85 0.50
N VAL A 42 7.19 6.07 0.35
CA VAL A 42 6.25 6.20 -0.78
C VAL A 42 5.63 7.60 -0.86
N PRO A 43 5.23 8.27 0.25
CA PRO A 43 4.70 9.63 0.19
C PRO A 43 5.70 10.68 -0.33
N ALA A 44 7.00 10.39 -0.37
CA ALA A 44 8.03 11.29 -0.86
C ALA A 44 8.40 11.07 -2.34
N MET A 45 7.65 10.23 -3.05
CA MET A 45 7.81 10.01 -4.48
C MET A 45 6.89 10.94 -5.30
N ASP A 46 7.18 11.08 -6.60
CA ASP A 46 6.39 11.88 -7.57
C ASP A 46 5.07 11.17 -7.94
N LEU A 47 4.22 10.88 -6.95
CA LEU A 47 2.98 10.13 -7.12
C LEU A 47 1.99 10.80 -8.09
N GLU A 48 2.11 12.11 -8.30
CA GLU A 48 1.34 12.88 -9.26
C GLU A 48 1.59 12.50 -10.73
N LYS A 49 2.69 11.78 -11.01
CA LYS A 49 2.95 11.21 -12.35
C LYS A 49 2.10 9.98 -12.65
N LEU A 50 1.46 9.39 -11.64
CA LEU A 50 0.66 8.19 -11.83
C LEU A 50 -0.66 8.53 -12.52
N SER A 51 -0.82 8.00 -13.74
CA SER A 51 -2.04 8.06 -14.55
C SER A 51 -2.87 6.77 -14.45
N ILE A 52 -2.58 5.92 -13.46
CA ILE A 52 -3.19 4.61 -13.28
C ILE A 52 -3.92 4.51 -11.93
N PRO A 53 -4.93 3.64 -11.80
CA PRO A 53 -5.60 3.42 -10.51
C PRO A 53 -4.70 2.80 -9.43
N VAL A 54 -4.77 3.34 -8.22
CA VAL A 54 -3.95 2.97 -7.05
C VAL A 54 -4.85 2.52 -5.90
N LEU A 55 -4.58 1.35 -5.31
CA LEU A 55 -5.21 0.91 -4.06
C LEU A 55 -4.19 0.90 -2.95
N VAL A 56 -4.53 1.54 -1.84
CA VAL A 56 -3.79 1.47 -0.58
C VAL A 56 -4.56 0.55 0.36
N VAL A 57 -3.85 -0.40 0.99
CA VAL A 57 -4.42 -1.33 1.96
C VAL A 57 -3.60 -1.35 3.24
N HIS A 58 -4.23 -1.12 4.38
CA HIS A 58 -3.55 -1.11 5.67
C HIS A 58 -4.34 -1.83 6.74
N HIS A 59 -3.64 -2.31 7.76
CA HIS A 59 -4.27 -2.73 9.00
C HIS A 59 -4.33 -1.51 9.93
N GLU A 60 -5.48 -1.25 10.56
CA GLU A 60 -5.69 -0.10 11.45
C GLU A 60 -4.71 -0.07 12.63
N GLN A 61 -4.32 -1.27 13.06
CA GLN A 61 -3.41 -1.50 14.18
C GLN A 61 -2.02 -1.98 13.73
N ASP A 62 -1.61 -1.71 12.49
CA ASP A 62 -0.23 -2.00 12.05
C ASP A 62 0.76 -1.29 13.00
N GLY A 63 1.47 -2.09 13.80
CA GLY A 63 2.42 -1.60 14.79
C GLY A 63 3.80 -1.33 14.21
N CYS A 64 4.02 -1.59 12.91
CA CYS A 64 5.28 -1.30 12.28
C CYS A 64 5.51 0.21 12.21
N LYS A 65 6.61 0.68 12.80
CA LYS A 65 6.95 2.11 12.86
C LYS A 65 7.09 2.79 11.48
N GLN A 66 7.30 2.00 10.43
CA GLN A 66 7.44 2.44 9.05
C GLN A 66 6.11 2.56 8.31
N CYS A 67 5.06 1.90 8.82
CA CYS A 67 3.75 1.78 8.17
C CYS A 67 2.61 2.29 9.07
N PRO A 68 2.75 3.45 9.74
CA PRO A 68 1.73 3.91 10.69
C PRO A 68 0.41 4.24 9.97
N TYR A 69 -0.65 3.51 10.32
CA TYR A 69 -1.98 3.73 9.72
C TYR A 69 -2.45 5.19 9.82
N GLY A 70 -2.13 5.88 10.92
CA GLY A 70 -2.47 7.29 11.13
C GLY A 70 -1.92 8.26 10.08
N GLU A 71 -0.95 7.87 9.26
CA GLU A 71 -0.40 8.69 8.18
C GLU A 71 -0.92 8.32 6.79
N VAL A 72 -1.75 7.28 6.67
CA VAL A 72 -2.28 6.82 5.39
C VAL A 72 -3.10 7.92 4.70
N GLN A 73 -3.81 8.75 5.46
CA GLN A 73 -4.56 9.86 4.87
C GLN A 73 -3.65 10.83 4.10
N GLY A 74 -2.45 11.13 4.62
CA GLY A 74 -1.50 11.99 3.92
C GLY A 74 -0.96 11.38 2.61
N LEU A 75 -0.88 10.04 2.52
CA LEU A 75 -0.62 9.35 1.26
C LEU A 75 -1.80 9.48 0.29
N MET A 76 -3.02 9.29 0.79
CA MET A 76 -4.23 9.41 -0.04
C MET A 76 -4.42 10.81 -0.60
N ASP A 77 -4.11 11.85 0.18
CA ASP A 77 -4.17 13.24 -0.27
C ASP A 77 -3.21 13.51 -1.45
N LYS A 78 -2.02 12.89 -1.43
CA LYS A 78 -1.06 12.95 -2.55
C LYS A 78 -1.55 12.19 -3.79
N LEU A 79 -2.30 11.10 -3.58
CA LEU A 79 -2.89 10.30 -4.65
C LEU A 79 -4.20 10.90 -5.22
N ALA A 80 -4.72 11.99 -4.64
CA ALA A 80 -5.98 12.59 -5.04
C ALA A 80 -6.04 13.06 -6.51
N LYS A 81 -4.88 13.26 -7.15
CA LYS A 81 -4.76 13.61 -8.57
C LYS A 81 -4.75 12.40 -9.51
N THR A 82 -4.65 11.18 -8.98
CA THR A 82 -4.69 9.95 -9.80
C THR A 82 -6.14 9.61 -10.19
N PRO A 83 -6.37 8.94 -11.33
CA PRO A 83 -7.73 8.73 -11.84
C PRO A 83 -8.67 7.94 -10.93
N LYS A 84 -8.13 7.05 -10.09
CA LYS A 84 -8.88 6.22 -9.13
C LYS A 84 -7.95 5.79 -7.99
N ALA A 85 -7.93 6.58 -6.91
CA ALA A 85 -7.28 6.22 -5.66
C ALA A 85 -8.31 5.59 -4.69
N GLY A 86 -8.01 4.41 -4.17
CA GLY A 86 -8.84 3.73 -3.17
C GLY A 86 -8.07 3.45 -1.90
N LEU A 87 -8.77 3.46 -0.77
CA LEU A 87 -8.26 2.99 0.53
C LEU A 87 -9.18 1.90 1.05
N ILE A 88 -8.60 0.76 1.41
CA ILE A 88 -9.27 -0.29 2.20
C ILE A 88 -8.46 -0.47 3.49
N HIS A 89 -9.13 -0.47 4.63
CA HIS A 89 -8.50 -0.78 5.91
C HIS A 89 -9.13 -2.01 6.53
N PHE A 90 -8.34 -2.70 7.34
CA PHE A 90 -8.74 -3.91 8.05
C PHE A 90 -8.47 -3.79 9.55
N ALA A 91 -9.28 -4.49 10.33
CA ALA A 91 -9.09 -4.69 11.75
C ALA A 91 -9.30 -6.18 12.10
N GLY A 92 -8.85 -6.59 13.28
CA GLY A 92 -8.95 -7.97 13.76
C GLY A 92 -7.74 -8.82 13.39
N GLY A 93 -7.90 -10.15 13.40
CA GLY A 93 -6.78 -11.07 13.20
C GLY A 93 -5.92 -11.25 14.45
N ARG A 94 -4.64 -11.56 14.26
CA ARG A 94 -3.68 -11.89 15.32
C ARG A 94 -2.44 -11.00 15.22
N ASN A 95 -1.86 -10.67 16.36
CA ASN A 95 -0.63 -9.90 16.45
C ASN A 95 0.43 -10.69 17.20
N VAL A 96 1.40 -11.26 16.48
CA VAL A 96 2.41 -12.15 17.06
C VAL A 96 3.80 -11.76 16.58
N GLY A 97 4.73 -11.59 17.53
CA GLY A 97 6.13 -11.32 17.25
C GLY A 97 6.44 -9.84 17.01
N ASP A 98 7.43 -9.57 16.16
CA ASP A 98 7.83 -8.22 15.81
C ASP A 98 6.72 -7.51 15.02
N PRO A 99 6.35 -6.26 15.38
CA PRO A 99 5.26 -5.54 14.72
C PRO A 99 5.42 -5.31 13.21
N CYS A 100 6.63 -5.40 12.65
CA CYS A 100 6.91 -5.28 11.22
C CYS A 100 7.00 -6.62 10.48
N GLU A 101 6.76 -7.75 11.16
CA GLU A 101 6.85 -9.08 10.56
C GLU A 101 5.49 -9.63 10.12
N ALA A 102 5.52 -10.65 9.27
CA ALA A 102 4.31 -11.20 8.63
C ALA A 102 3.30 -11.82 9.62
N MET A 103 3.74 -12.25 10.80
CA MET A 103 2.87 -12.82 11.83
C MET A 103 2.24 -11.75 12.74
N ALA A 104 2.59 -10.48 12.56
CA ALA A 104 1.92 -9.36 13.22
C ALA A 104 0.73 -8.85 12.37
N TYR A 105 0.06 -7.82 12.86
CA TYR A 105 -0.95 -7.10 12.09
C TYR A 105 -0.41 -6.53 10.77
N HIS A 106 0.90 -6.26 10.69
CA HIS A 106 1.58 -5.83 9.46
C HIS A 106 1.40 -6.81 8.30
N GLY A 107 1.42 -8.11 8.59
CA GLY A 107 1.17 -9.16 7.59
C GLY A 107 -0.30 -9.57 7.48
N PHE A 108 -1.22 -8.87 8.15
CA PHE A 108 -2.66 -9.20 8.20
C PHE A 108 -2.94 -10.61 8.75
N ASN A 109 -2.14 -11.06 9.72
CA ASN A 109 -2.17 -12.43 10.23
C ASN A 109 -3.57 -12.86 10.71
N GLY A 110 -4.07 -13.97 10.18
CA GLY A 110 -5.37 -14.55 10.51
C GLY A 110 -6.56 -13.96 9.74
N ILE A 111 -6.35 -12.92 8.93
CA ILE A 111 -7.36 -12.32 8.05
C ILE A 111 -6.89 -12.22 6.59
N GLU A 112 -5.76 -12.87 6.25
CA GLU A 112 -5.16 -12.85 4.91
C GLU A 112 -6.15 -13.20 3.80
N PRO A 113 -7.03 -14.24 3.94
CA PRO A 113 -8.02 -14.54 2.91
C PRO A 113 -9.00 -13.39 2.65
N GLN A 114 -9.39 -12.64 3.69
CA GLN A 114 -10.29 -11.49 3.56
C GLN A 114 -9.61 -10.35 2.81
N VAL A 115 -8.34 -10.08 3.14
CA VAL A 115 -7.52 -9.06 2.48
C VAL A 115 -7.32 -9.38 1.01
N VAL A 116 -6.93 -10.63 0.70
CA VAL A 116 -6.73 -11.08 -0.68
C VAL A 116 -8.04 -11.00 -1.47
N GLN A 117 -9.17 -11.41 -0.89
CA GLN A 117 -10.46 -11.34 -1.57
C GLN A 117 -10.87 -9.91 -1.88
N ALA A 118 -10.71 -8.97 -0.95
CA ALA A 118 -11.02 -7.56 -1.17
C ALA A 118 -10.14 -6.93 -2.25
N VAL A 119 -8.84 -7.22 -2.23
CA VAL A 119 -7.88 -6.76 -3.26
C VAL A 119 -8.25 -7.34 -4.62
N ALA A 120 -8.55 -8.64 -4.71
CA ALA A 120 -8.94 -9.30 -5.95
C ALA A 120 -10.23 -8.72 -6.53
N ARG A 121 -11.23 -8.46 -5.68
CA ARG A 121 -12.48 -7.78 -6.09
C ARG A 121 -12.20 -6.40 -6.66
N TRP A 122 -11.39 -5.59 -5.96
CA TRP A 122 -11.03 -4.25 -6.45
C TRP A 122 -10.25 -4.30 -7.78
N ILE A 123 -9.39 -5.30 -7.98
CA ILE A 123 -8.70 -5.52 -9.25
C ILE A 123 -9.69 -5.89 -10.37
N ALA A 124 -10.70 -6.71 -10.08
CA ALA A 124 -11.69 -7.13 -11.07
C ALA A 124 -12.71 -6.04 -11.44
N GLU A 125 -12.96 -5.09 -10.53
CA GLU A 125 -13.87 -3.94 -10.71
C GLU A 125 -13.17 -2.70 -11.31
N LYS A 126 -11.95 -2.88 -11.82
CA LYS A 126 -11.14 -1.80 -12.41
C LYS A 126 -11.54 -1.43 -13.81
#